data_AF-A0A7Z9WM35-F1
#
_entry.id   AF-A0A7Z9WM35-F1
#
_cell.length_a   1.000
_cell.length_b   1.000
_cell.length_c   1.000
_cell.angle_alpha   90.00
_cell.angle_beta   90.00
_cell.angle_gamma   90.00
#
_symmetry.space_group_name_H-M   'P 1'
#
loop_
_entity.id
_entity.type
_entity.pdbx_description
1 polymer ?
#
loop_
_entity_poly.entity_id
_entity_poly.type
_entity_poly.pdbx_seq_one_letter_code
_entity_poly.pdbx_strand_id
1 'polypeptide(L)'
;REIHTPLEAGGALALFRYIARRMAKWDCGTLAWFCRRMEEMAAEGDEERALAIDVLTLLHDRRYDTGAKKRSSVLAMLEESLCAIFHAVPLLGEGRSGRYQRLDWESRGQLRGPREEQILVLDVRNFPSEGGSSAARFIVEAYRCGWRRFIAFDFRGQRFCACGLGPDTKGVRIDVYGSAGDYLGSGLDGAEVYVHGSAQDQVAQILKSGKLVIHGDVGQTFMYGAKGGEVYVLGNAAGRPLINAVGRPRVVINGTCLDYLAESFMAGDPLNGGGFVILNGVAFDERGRLVEQETPYPGGNLFSLASGGAIYVRDPHRLVGEDQLNGGRFAPLTPADWELILPYLRENERLFGISVEELLTVGGIEREPWEVYRKVEAVELAVLV
;
A
#
# COMPACT_ATOMS: atom_id res chain seq x y z
N ARG A 1 4.91 0.72 -33.86
CA ARG A 1 3.62 1.31 -34.32
C ARG A 1 2.40 0.87 -33.48
N GLU A 2 2.48 -0.15 -32.62
CA GLU A 2 1.31 -0.68 -31.86
C GLU A 2 1.14 -0.14 -30.42
N ILE A 3 1.95 0.83 -29.97
CA ILE A 3 1.83 1.44 -28.63
C ILE A 3 0.96 2.71 -28.67
N HIS A 4 0.73 3.31 -29.85
CA HIS A 4 -0.01 4.58 -29.96
C HIS A 4 -1.55 4.44 -29.88
N THR A 5 -2.10 3.26 -30.17
CA THR A 5 -3.56 3.06 -30.26
C THR A 5 -4.33 3.10 -28.92
N PRO A 6 -3.74 2.77 -27.75
CA PRO A 6 -4.42 2.93 -26.45
C PRO A 6 -4.32 4.34 -25.83
N LEU A 7 -3.45 5.22 -26.35
CA LEU A 7 -3.23 6.56 -25.79
C LEU A 7 -4.43 7.48 -25.95
N GLU A 8 -5.26 7.26 -26.98
CA GLU A 8 -6.35 8.18 -27.33
C GLU A 8 -7.67 7.92 -26.57
N ALA A 9 -7.77 6.90 -25.69
CA ALA A 9 -9.06 6.53 -25.10
C ALA A 9 -9.11 6.03 -23.63
N GLY A 10 -8.02 5.87 -22.88
CA GLY A 10 -8.15 5.20 -21.56
C GLY A 10 -7.06 5.36 -20.49
N GLY A 11 -6.07 6.24 -20.66
CA GLY A 11 -5.04 6.53 -19.65
C GLY A 11 -4.15 5.33 -19.26
N ALA A 12 -3.39 5.49 -18.17
CA ALA A 12 -2.40 4.50 -17.72
C ALA A 12 -3.02 3.12 -17.43
N LEU A 13 -4.21 3.06 -16.85
CA LEU A 13 -4.88 1.81 -16.50
C LEU A 13 -5.29 0.99 -17.75
N ALA A 14 -5.76 1.65 -18.81
CA ALA A 14 -6.09 0.95 -20.05
C ALA A 14 -4.84 0.39 -20.73
N LEU A 15 -3.75 1.16 -20.75
CA LEU A 15 -2.47 0.70 -21.28
C LEU A 15 -1.90 -0.46 -20.44
N PHE A 16 -1.92 -0.36 -19.11
CA PHE A 16 -1.59 -1.48 -18.22
C PHE A 16 -2.38 -2.75 -18.58
N ARG A 17 -3.72 -2.68 -18.68
CA ARG A 17 -4.56 -3.84 -19.03
C ARG A 17 -4.19 -4.43 -20.39
N TYR A 18 -3.88 -3.57 -21.36
CA TYR A 18 -3.46 -3.97 -22.71
C TYR A 18 -2.12 -4.73 -22.69
N ILE A 19 -1.15 -4.26 -21.90
CA ILE A 19 0.18 -4.86 -21.77
C ILE A 19 0.13 -6.14 -20.93
N ALA A 20 -0.57 -6.12 -19.79
CA ALA A 20 -0.71 -7.27 -18.90
C ALA A 20 -1.26 -8.52 -19.63
N ARG A 21 -2.24 -8.35 -20.52
CA ARG A 21 -2.79 -9.45 -21.35
C ARG A 21 -1.80 -10.03 -22.36
N ARG A 22 -0.74 -9.29 -22.71
CA ARG A 22 0.30 -9.73 -23.64
C ARG A 22 1.55 -10.23 -22.93
N MET A 23 1.74 -9.87 -21.67
CA MET A 23 2.94 -10.20 -20.91
C MET A 23 3.22 -11.71 -20.92
N ALA A 24 2.19 -12.55 -20.81
CA ALA A 24 2.37 -14.01 -20.86
C ALA A 24 3.03 -14.52 -22.16
N LYS A 25 2.83 -13.81 -23.27
CA LYS A 25 3.38 -14.16 -24.60
C LYS A 25 4.74 -13.53 -24.88
N TRP A 26 5.14 -12.52 -24.10
CA TRP A 26 6.41 -11.83 -24.29
C TRP A 26 7.58 -12.67 -23.77
N ASP A 27 8.69 -12.67 -24.49
CA ASP A 27 9.97 -13.09 -23.94
C ASP A 27 10.66 -11.92 -23.20
N CYS A 28 11.81 -12.19 -22.58
CA CYS A 28 12.57 -11.15 -21.88
C CYS A 28 13.07 -10.06 -22.84
N GLY A 29 13.35 -10.40 -24.10
CA GLY A 29 13.79 -9.43 -25.11
C GLY A 29 12.71 -8.40 -25.45
N THR A 30 11.47 -8.86 -25.63
CA THR A 30 10.30 -8.02 -25.89
C THR A 30 10.00 -7.12 -24.70
N LEU A 31 10.06 -7.66 -23.47
CA LEU A 31 9.89 -6.86 -22.26
C LEU A 31 10.99 -5.80 -22.13
N ALA A 32 12.26 -6.15 -22.37
CA ALA A 32 13.36 -5.20 -22.33
C ALA A 32 13.19 -4.09 -23.38
N TRP A 33 12.74 -4.43 -24.58
CA TRP A 33 12.42 -3.45 -25.61
C TRP A 33 11.27 -2.52 -25.18
N PHE A 34 10.22 -3.06 -24.55
CA PHE A 34 9.14 -2.27 -24.00
C PHE A 34 9.64 -1.30 -22.91
N CYS A 35 10.43 -1.75 -21.93
CA CYS A 35 11.00 -0.89 -20.89
C CYS A 35 11.81 0.27 -21.49
N ARG A 36 12.71 -0.02 -22.43
CA ARG A 36 13.46 1.02 -23.16
C ARG A 36 12.54 2.01 -23.88
N ARG A 37 11.44 1.54 -24.48
CA ARG A 37 10.49 2.44 -25.15
C ARG A 37 9.75 3.34 -24.15
N MET A 38 9.46 2.85 -22.94
CA MET A 38 8.87 3.65 -21.87
C MET A 38 9.87 4.70 -21.35
N GLU A 39 11.15 4.35 -21.23
CA GLU A 39 12.23 5.29 -20.90
C GLU A 39 12.39 6.39 -21.95
N GLU A 40 12.41 6.02 -23.24
CA GLU A 40 12.46 6.97 -24.35
C GLU A 40 11.26 7.93 -24.32
N MET A 41 10.04 7.38 -24.13
CA MET A 41 8.81 8.16 -24.02
C MET A 41 8.87 9.14 -22.83
N ALA A 42 9.37 8.70 -21.67
CA ALA A 42 9.52 9.55 -20.48
C ALA A 42 10.50 10.73 -20.65
N ALA A 43 11.36 10.68 -21.67
CA ALA A 43 12.26 11.77 -22.02
C ALA A 43 11.61 12.82 -22.95
N GLU A 44 10.47 12.51 -23.58
CA GLU A 44 9.80 13.39 -24.55
C GLU A 44 9.10 14.59 -23.88
N GLY A 45 8.55 14.41 -22.67
CA GLY A 45 7.82 15.46 -21.95
C GLY A 45 7.32 15.03 -20.57
N ASP A 46 6.71 15.97 -19.83
CA ASP A 46 6.22 15.71 -18.47
C ASP A 46 4.96 14.83 -18.44
N GLU A 47 4.07 14.96 -19.43
CA GLU A 47 2.87 14.13 -19.55
C GLU A 47 3.24 12.70 -19.96
N GLU A 48 4.16 12.56 -20.91
CA GLU A 48 4.71 11.28 -21.34
C GLU A 48 5.46 10.58 -20.20
N ARG A 49 6.22 11.34 -19.39
CA ARG A 49 6.87 10.83 -18.17
C ARG A 49 5.86 10.38 -17.14
N ALA A 50 4.83 11.17 -16.88
CA ALA A 50 3.77 10.80 -15.93
C ALA A 50 3.11 9.48 -16.34
N LEU A 51 2.71 9.36 -17.62
CA LEU A 51 2.13 8.15 -18.16
C LEU A 51 3.11 6.96 -18.06
N ALA A 52 4.39 7.18 -18.35
CA ALA A 52 5.38 6.12 -18.30
C ALA A 52 5.57 5.55 -16.89
N ILE A 53 5.71 6.46 -15.91
CA ILE A 53 5.80 6.10 -14.50
C ILE A 53 4.54 5.34 -14.09
N ASP A 54 3.35 5.88 -14.35
CA ASP A 54 2.10 5.26 -13.93
C ASP A 54 1.91 3.84 -14.51
N VAL A 55 2.26 3.63 -15.79
CA VAL A 55 2.14 2.31 -16.44
C VAL A 55 3.14 1.32 -15.86
N LEU A 56 4.40 1.72 -15.70
CA LEU A 56 5.44 0.85 -15.13
C LEU A 56 5.14 0.52 -13.67
N THR A 57 4.67 1.49 -12.88
CA THR A 57 4.22 1.30 -11.50
C THR A 57 3.01 0.37 -11.42
N LEU A 58 2.01 0.50 -12.31
CA LEU A 58 0.89 -0.44 -12.37
C LEU A 58 1.34 -1.87 -12.72
N LEU A 59 2.29 -2.01 -13.66
CA LEU A 59 2.87 -3.31 -14.00
C LEU A 59 3.68 -3.90 -12.83
N HIS A 60 4.38 -3.05 -12.07
CA HIS A 60 5.11 -3.45 -10.88
C HIS A 60 4.15 -3.96 -9.78
N ASP A 61 3.13 -3.16 -9.48
CA ASP A 61 2.26 -3.34 -8.33
C ASP A 61 1.17 -4.40 -8.52
N ARG A 62 0.59 -4.49 -9.73
CA ARG A 62 -0.52 -5.41 -10.00
C ARG A 62 -0.06 -6.84 -10.24
N ARG A 63 -0.99 -7.76 -10.03
CA ARG A 63 -0.81 -9.20 -10.29
C ARG A 63 -1.46 -9.56 -11.63
N TYR A 64 -0.74 -10.33 -12.43
CA TYR A 64 -1.14 -10.77 -13.76
C TYR A 64 -0.20 -11.89 -14.23
N ASP A 65 -0.61 -12.60 -15.28
CA ASP A 65 0.13 -13.73 -15.83
C ASP A 65 1.41 -13.27 -16.56
N THR A 66 2.58 -13.67 -16.03
CA THR A 66 3.89 -13.41 -16.65
C THR A 66 4.33 -14.51 -17.61
N GLY A 67 3.51 -15.54 -17.83
CA GLY A 67 3.81 -16.68 -18.68
C GLY A 67 5.02 -17.45 -18.18
N ALA A 68 5.96 -17.78 -19.07
CA ALA A 68 7.17 -18.52 -18.72
C ALA A 68 8.20 -17.70 -17.91
N LYS A 69 8.01 -16.37 -17.78
CA LYS A 69 8.95 -15.51 -17.05
C LYS A 69 8.66 -15.59 -15.55
N LYS A 70 9.71 -15.72 -14.73
CA LYS A 70 9.59 -15.53 -13.28
C LYS A 70 9.14 -14.11 -12.98
N ARG A 71 8.15 -13.95 -12.11
CA ARG A 71 7.65 -12.63 -11.70
C ARG A 71 8.78 -11.73 -11.18
N SER A 72 9.69 -12.27 -10.37
CA SER A 72 10.84 -11.51 -9.85
C SER A 72 11.74 -10.93 -10.94
N SER A 73 11.94 -11.65 -12.04
CA SER A 73 12.68 -11.12 -13.20
C SER A 73 11.94 -10.01 -13.91
N VAL A 74 10.60 -10.11 -14.03
CA VAL A 74 9.78 -9.04 -14.60
C VAL A 74 9.84 -7.79 -13.71
N LEU A 75 9.69 -7.95 -12.39
CA LEU A 75 9.78 -6.84 -11.44
C LEU A 75 11.14 -6.14 -11.50
N ALA A 76 12.24 -6.90 -11.50
CA ALA A 76 13.58 -6.32 -11.61
C ALA A 76 13.76 -5.45 -12.87
N MET A 77 13.23 -5.88 -14.02
CA MET A 77 13.29 -5.10 -15.27
C MET A 77 12.43 -3.84 -15.23
N LEU A 78 11.27 -3.88 -14.55
CA LEU A 78 10.39 -2.73 -14.37
C LEU A 78 10.99 -1.72 -13.39
N GLU A 79 11.56 -2.21 -12.28
CA GLU A 79 12.27 -1.38 -11.29
C GLU A 79 13.49 -0.69 -11.89
N GLU A 80 14.29 -1.40 -12.69
CA GLU A 80 15.43 -0.82 -13.41
C GLU A 80 14.98 0.32 -14.34
N SER A 81 13.88 0.11 -15.07
CA SER A 81 13.31 1.11 -15.98
C SER A 81 12.74 2.33 -15.25
N LEU A 82 11.99 2.12 -14.15
CA LEU A 82 11.52 3.19 -13.27
C LEU A 82 12.68 4.01 -12.72
N CYS A 83 13.72 3.33 -12.22
CA CYS A 83 14.91 3.97 -11.68
C CYS A 83 15.65 4.80 -12.74
N ALA A 84 15.79 4.28 -13.97
CA ALA A 84 16.36 5.02 -15.09
C ALA A 84 15.56 6.30 -15.40
N ILE A 85 14.23 6.22 -15.43
CA ILE A 85 13.34 7.38 -15.63
C ILE A 85 13.53 8.40 -14.50
N PHE A 86 13.57 7.97 -13.25
CA PHE A 86 13.75 8.87 -12.12
C PHE A 86 15.12 9.55 -12.14
N HIS A 87 16.21 8.82 -12.42
CA HIS A 87 17.55 9.40 -12.55
C HIS A 87 17.66 10.40 -13.71
N ALA A 88 16.91 10.19 -14.80
CA ALA A 88 16.88 11.10 -15.95
C ALA A 88 16.14 12.43 -15.68
N VAL A 89 15.40 12.54 -14.57
CA VAL A 89 14.81 13.82 -14.15
C VAL A 89 15.94 14.82 -13.85
N PRO A 90 15.90 16.05 -14.41
CA PRO A 90 16.92 17.07 -14.17
C PRO A 90 17.09 17.39 -12.68
N LEU A 91 18.30 17.74 -12.27
CA LEU A 91 18.50 18.22 -10.90
C LEU A 91 17.88 19.61 -10.73
N LEU A 92 17.31 19.83 -9.55
CA LEU A 92 16.76 21.13 -9.18
C LEU A 92 17.83 22.21 -9.30
N GLY A 93 17.68 23.12 -10.28
CA GLY A 93 18.65 24.20 -10.52
C GLY A 93 19.36 24.13 -11.88
N GLU A 94 19.28 23.01 -12.60
CA GLU A 94 19.94 22.83 -13.92
C GLU A 94 19.23 23.52 -15.10
N GLY A 95 18.45 24.57 -14.86
CA GLY A 95 17.90 25.45 -15.90
C GLY A 95 16.79 24.85 -16.79
N ARG A 96 16.42 23.59 -16.61
CA ARG A 96 15.25 22.97 -17.25
C ARG A 96 14.02 23.17 -16.36
N SER A 97 13.06 23.98 -16.82
CA SER A 97 11.74 24.12 -16.21
C SER A 97 10.89 22.89 -16.57
N GLY A 98 10.27 22.29 -15.57
CA GLY A 98 9.37 21.17 -15.72
C GLY A 98 8.64 20.86 -14.43
N ARG A 99 7.62 20.02 -14.52
CA ARG A 99 6.80 19.55 -13.40
C ARG A 99 7.61 18.75 -12.38
N TYR A 100 8.64 18.06 -12.85
CA TYR A 100 9.51 17.18 -12.05
C TYR A 100 10.89 17.82 -11.87
N GLN A 101 11.40 17.79 -10.64
CA GLN A 101 12.81 18.08 -10.36
C GLN A 101 13.37 17.05 -9.41
N ARG A 102 14.64 16.71 -9.60
CA ARG A 102 15.33 15.74 -8.77
C ARG A 102 16.26 16.41 -7.78
N LEU A 103 16.33 15.84 -6.58
CA LEU A 103 17.42 16.05 -5.63
C LEU A 103 17.96 14.69 -5.21
N ASP A 104 19.24 14.68 -4.86
CA ASP A 104 19.97 13.55 -4.33
C ASP A 104 20.84 14.01 -3.17
N TRP A 105 21.66 13.11 -2.63
CA TRP A 105 22.55 13.45 -1.52
C TRP A 105 23.46 14.63 -1.86
N GLU A 106 24.13 14.65 -3.01
CA GLU A 106 25.11 15.69 -3.34
C GLU A 106 24.44 17.05 -3.62
N SER A 107 23.27 17.04 -4.25
CA SER A 107 22.52 18.24 -4.61
C SER A 107 21.60 18.75 -3.50
N ARG A 108 21.45 18.05 -2.36
CA ARG A 108 20.51 18.38 -1.27
C ARG A 108 20.57 19.84 -0.79
N GLY A 109 21.75 20.47 -0.83
CA GLY A 109 21.94 21.87 -0.45
C GLY A 109 21.23 22.89 -1.35
N GLN A 110 20.73 22.45 -2.51
CA GLN A 110 19.97 23.28 -3.46
C GLN A 110 18.47 23.34 -3.13
N LEU A 111 18.02 22.65 -2.08
CA LEU A 111 16.63 22.63 -1.68
C LEU A 111 16.08 24.06 -1.53
N ARG A 112 14.98 24.31 -2.24
CA ARG A 112 14.17 25.52 -2.14
C ARG A 112 12.70 25.16 -2.31
N GLY A 113 11.82 26.12 -2.08
CA GLY A 113 10.41 25.95 -2.41
C GLY A 113 10.17 25.74 -3.91
N PRO A 114 9.10 25.00 -4.27
CA PRO A 114 8.70 24.85 -5.66
C PRO A 114 8.33 26.21 -6.27
N ARG A 115 8.64 26.40 -7.56
CA ARG A 115 8.17 27.53 -8.36
C ARG A 115 7.11 27.04 -9.33
N GLU A 116 7.53 26.66 -10.53
CA GLU A 116 6.68 26.01 -11.54
C GLU A 116 6.63 24.50 -11.33
N GLU A 117 7.56 23.98 -10.54
CA GLU A 117 7.75 22.55 -10.31
C GLU A 117 6.73 22.05 -9.29
N GLN A 118 6.26 20.81 -9.45
CA GLN A 118 5.17 20.28 -8.63
C GLN A 118 5.60 19.03 -7.85
N ILE A 119 6.50 18.23 -8.42
CA ILE A 119 6.92 16.93 -7.91
C ILE A 119 8.41 16.94 -7.62
N LEU A 120 8.77 16.70 -6.35
CA LEU A 120 10.15 16.47 -5.97
C LEU A 120 10.47 14.97 -6.09
N VAL A 121 11.35 14.63 -7.01
CA VAL A 121 11.92 13.29 -7.13
C VAL A 121 13.16 13.23 -6.25
N LEU A 122 13.18 12.34 -5.26
CA LEU A 122 14.25 12.22 -4.29
C LEU A 122 14.95 10.87 -4.46
N ASP A 123 16.21 10.92 -4.91
CA ASP A 123 17.09 9.76 -4.85
C ASP A 123 17.58 9.60 -3.41
N VAL A 124 17.12 8.55 -2.72
CA VAL A 124 17.44 8.33 -1.32
C VAL A 124 18.70 7.49 -1.10
N ARG A 125 19.30 6.93 -2.15
CA ARG A 125 20.32 5.88 -2.07
C ARG A 125 21.47 6.21 -1.11
N ASN A 126 21.97 7.44 -1.22
CA ASN A 126 23.15 7.91 -0.49
C ASN A 126 22.80 8.69 0.79
N PHE A 127 21.51 8.82 1.13
CA PHE A 127 21.12 9.39 2.41
C PHE A 127 21.38 8.38 3.54
N PRO A 128 21.82 8.84 4.73
CA PRO A 128 21.92 8.01 5.92
C PRO A 128 20.58 7.35 6.28
N SER A 129 20.65 6.13 6.81
CA SER A 129 19.45 5.37 7.19
C SER A 129 18.62 6.03 8.29
N GLU A 130 19.24 6.84 9.15
CA GLU A 130 18.59 7.57 10.24
C GLU A 130 19.39 8.82 10.64
N GLY A 131 18.87 9.58 11.60
CA GLY A 131 19.52 10.78 12.13
C GLY A 131 19.13 12.08 11.41
N GLY A 132 19.78 13.18 11.81
CA GLY A 132 19.42 14.54 11.40
C GLY A 132 19.51 14.81 9.90
N SER A 133 20.40 14.10 9.20
CA SER A 133 20.64 14.24 7.76
C SER A 133 19.98 13.14 6.92
N SER A 134 19.08 12.34 7.50
CA SER A 134 18.39 11.25 6.79
C SER A 134 17.42 11.76 5.72
N ALA A 135 17.06 10.88 4.77
CA ALA A 135 16.05 11.18 3.75
C ALA A 135 14.70 11.57 4.37
N ALA A 136 14.31 10.93 5.48
CA ALA A 136 13.10 11.28 6.23
C ALA A 136 13.10 12.74 6.69
N ARG A 137 14.21 13.21 7.27
CA ARG A 137 14.35 14.62 7.69
C ARG A 137 14.35 15.57 6.50
N PHE A 138 14.98 15.17 5.40
CA PHE A 138 15.00 15.95 4.17
C PHE A 138 13.59 16.12 3.57
N ILE A 139 12.77 15.08 3.54
CA ILE A 139 11.36 15.17 3.09
C ILE A 139 10.58 16.16 3.96
N VAL A 140 10.82 16.19 5.28
CA VAL A 140 10.19 17.16 6.18
C VAL A 140 10.64 18.60 5.86
N GLU A 141 11.91 18.81 5.58
CA GLU A 141 12.43 20.12 5.17
C GLU A 141 11.82 20.57 3.84
N ALA A 142 11.76 19.68 2.85
CA ALA A 142 11.14 19.98 1.56
C ALA A 142 9.64 20.28 1.71
N TYR A 143 8.92 19.54 2.54
CA TYR A 143 7.53 19.83 2.88
C TYR A 143 7.36 21.24 3.47
N ARG A 144 8.24 21.63 4.41
CA ARG A 144 8.25 22.97 5.00
C ARG A 144 8.56 24.07 3.98
N CYS A 145 9.36 23.76 2.96
CA CYS A 145 9.62 24.66 1.83
C CYS A 145 8.44 24.78 0.86
N GLY A 146 7.38 23.99 0.99
CA GLY A 146 6.16 24.08 0.18
C GLY A 146 5.93 22.90 -0.76
N TRP A 147 6.84 21.92 -0.84
CA TRP A 147 6.61 20.71 -1.63
C TRP A 147 5.46 19.88 -1.05
N ARG A 148 4.64 19.30 -1.92
CA ARG A 148 3.48 18.47 -1.53
C ARG A 148 3.43 17.11 -2.22
N ARG A 149 4.17 16.93 -3.33
CA ARG A 149 4.22 15.67 -4.08
C ARG A 149 5.66 15.18 -4.12
N PHE A 150 5.87 13.94 -3.69
CA PHE A 150 7.19 13.33 -3.60
C PHE A 150 7.19 11.98 -4.30
N ILE A 151 8.23 11.73 -5.09
CA ILE A 151 8.61 10.39 -5.55
C ILE A 151 9.97 10.12 -4.92
N ALA A 152 10.04 9.25 -3.92
CA ALA A 152 11.28 8.91 -3.25
C ALA A 152 11.69 7.47 -3.63
N PHE A 153 12.88 7.30 -4.20
CA PHE A 153 13.29 6.05 -4.86
C PHE A 153 14.72 5.61 -4.52
N ASP A 154 15.04 4.35 -4.82
CA ASP A 154 16.27 3.63 -4.44
C ASP A 154 16.45 3.50 -2.91
N PHE A 155 15.33 3.24 -2.21
CA PHE A 155 15.37 2.86 -0.79
C PHE A 155 16.08 1.51 -0.60
N ARG A 156 16.98 1.45 0.40
CA ARG A 156 17.79 0.28 0.78
C ARG A 156 17.81 0.06 2.29
N GLY A 157 16.70 0.36 2.96
CA GLY A 157 16.54 0.27 4.41
C GLY A 157 16.61 1.60 5.14
N GLN A 158 16.60 2.75 4.44
CA GLN A 158 16.42 4.06 5.10
C GLN A 158 15.08 4.09 5.85
N ARG A 159 15.13 4.48 7.12
CA ARG A 159 14.03 4.39 8.08
C ARG A 159 13.23 5.69 8.15
N PHE A 160 12.07 5.63 8.80
CA PHE A 160 11.26 6.81 9.16
C PHE A 160 10.74 7.63 7.98
N CYS A 161 10.65 7.07 6.76
CA CYS A 161 10.04 7.77 5.62
C CYS A 161 8.63 8.25 6.00
N ALA A 162 8.26 9.47 5.60
CA ALA A 162 7.01 10.14 5.95
C ALA A 162 6.78 10.47 7.44
N CYS A 163 7.78 10.30 8.31
CA CYS A 163 7.68 10.69 9.72
C CYS A 163 7.97 12.19 9.93
N GLY A 164 7.32 12.80 10.92
CA GLY A 164 7.68 14.13 11.40
C GLY A 164 7.25 15.30 10.51
N LEU A 165 6.33 15.07 9.57
CA LEU A 165 5.71 16.12 8.74
C LEU A 165 4.89 17.13 9.58
N GLY A 166 4.44 16.72 10.77
CA GLY A 166 3.59 17.54 11.65
C GLY A 166 2.10 17.22 11.46
N PRO A 167 1.22 17.99 12.11
CA PRO A 167 -0.23 17.78 12.02
C PRO A 167 -0.82 18.28 10.69
N ASP A 168 -2.02 17.79 10.37
CA ASP A 168 -2.90 18.29 9.30
C ASP A 168 -2.25 18.39 7.90
N THR A 169 -1.54 17.33 7.51
CA THR A 169 -0.75 17.22 6.27
C THR A 169 -1.58 16.78 5.04
N LYS A 170 -2.89 17.05 5.05
CA LYS A 170 -3.79 16.70 3.92
C LYS A 170 -3.32 17.34 2.62
N GLY A 171 -3.41 16.60 1.52
CA GLY A 171 -2.94 17.04 0.20
C GLY A 171 -1.44 16.77 -0.06
N VAL A 172 -0.70 16.27 0.94
CA VAL A 172 0.65 15.72 0.72
C VAL A 172 0.54 14.27 0.25
N ARG A 173 1.33 13.91 -0.78
CA ARG A 173 1.49 12.53 -1.21
C ARG A 173 2.96 12.16 -1.40
N ILE A 174 3.33 10.98 -0.92
CA ILE A 174 4.66 10.39 -1.03
C ILE A 174 4.54 9.00 -1.67
N ASP A 175 5.12 8.84 -2.86
CA ASP A 175 5.29 7.55 -3.54
C ASP A 175 6.70 7.03 -3.23
N VAL A 176 6.80 5.80 -2.72
CA VAL A 176 8.02 5.19 -2.16
C VAL A 176 8.39 3.96 -2.98
N TYR A 177 9.57 4.00 -3.60
CA TYR A 177 10.10 2.93 -4.45
C TYR A 177 11.39 2.33 -3.85
N GLY A 178 11.47 1.00 -3.87
CA GLY A 178 12.55 0.23 -3.24
C GLY A 178 12.18 -0.22 -1.83
N SER A 179 13.19 -0.62 -1.05
CA SER A 179 13.01 -1.26 0.25
C SER A 179 13.09 -0.25 1.38
N ALA A 180 11.96 0.37 1.74
CA ALA A 180 11.92 1.28 2.88
C ALA A 180 12.11 0.55 4.22
N GLY A 181 12.86 1.17 5.14
CA GLY A 181 13.14 0.62 6.46
C GLY A 181 12.00 0.82 7.46
N ASP A 182 12.26 0.41 8.70
CA ASP A 182 11.31 0.50 9.81
C ASP A 182 10.71 1.89 10.02
N TYR A 183 9.56 1.91 10.71
CA TYR A 183 8.85 3.11 11.16
C TYR A 183 8.28 4.00 10.04
N LEU A 184 8.23 3.54 8.80
CA LEU A 184 7.59 4.29 7.71
C LEU A 184 6.18 4.73 8.10
N GLY A 185 5.87 6.02 7.92
CA GLY A 185 4.56 6.59 8.22
C GLY A 185 4.20 6.67 9.71
N SER A 186 5.16 6.52 10.63
CA SER A 186 4.91 6.70 12.06
C SER A 186 4.51 8.15 12.38
N GLY A 187 3.41 8.30 13.13
CA GLY A 187 2.85 9.60 13.50
C GLY A 187 2.23 10.39 12.35
N LEU A 188 1.90 9.72 11.23
CA LEU A 188 1.25 10.37 10.08
C LEU A 188 -0.10 10.99 10.49
N ASP A 189 -0.33 12.22 10.07
CA ASP A 189 -1.56 12.96 10.31
C ASP A 189 -1.98 13.73 9.06
N GLY A 190 -2.56 13.02 8.09
CA GLY A 190 -3.28 13.58 6.95
C GLY A 190 -2.72 13.20 5.58
N ALA A 191 -1.40 13.06 5.45
CA ALA A 191 -0.75 12.75 4.17
C ALA A 191 -1.11 11.35 3.65
N GLU A 192 -0.88 11.15 2.36
CA GLU A 192 -1.01 9.86 1.69
C GLU A 192 0.37 9.28 1.37
N VAL A 193 0.58 8.00 1.69
CA VAL A 193 1.83 7.30 1.42
C VAL A 193 1.54 6.02 0.64
N TYR A 194 2.21 5.85 -0.50
CA TYR A 194 2.11 4.70 -1.37
C TYR A 194 3.46 4.00 -1.42
N VAL A 195 3.54 2.76 -0.93
CA VAL A 195 4.74 1.94 -0.97
C VAL A 195 4.60 0.93 -2.09
N HIS A 196 5.41 1.09 -3.12
CA HIS A 196 5.46 0.22 -4.30
C HIS A 196 6.36 -0.97 -4.01
N GLY A 197 5.90 -1.84 -3.10
CA GLY A 197 6.64 -2.98 -2.56
C GLY A 197 6.22 -3.31 -1.14
N SER A 198 7.02 -4.13 -0.46
CA SER A 198 6.85 -4.46 0.96
C SER A 198 7.45 -3.37 1.86
N ALA A 199 6.94 -3.28 3.08
CA ALA A 199 7.49 -2.41 4.12
C ALA A 199 7.93 -3.22 5.34
N GLN A 200 8.95 -2.76 6.06
CA GLN A 200 9.54 -3.47 7.21
C GLN A 200 8.69 -3.33 8.48
N ASP A 201 9.32 -3.38 9.65
CA ASP A 201 8.63 -3.41 10.93
C ASP A 201 8.14 -2.02 11.32
N GLN A 202 7.15 -1.99 12.23
CA GLN A 202 6.72 -0.78 12.92
C GLN A 202 6.16 0.30 11.98
N VAL A 203 5.69 -0.10 10.81
CA VAL A 203 5.04 0.79 9.85
C VAL A 203 3.78 1.38 10.49
N ALA A 204 3.55 2.68 10.30
CA ALA A 204 2.38 3.42 10.73
C ALA A 204 2.08 3.37 12.25
N GLN A 205 3.11 3.30 13.11
CA GLN A 205 2.87 3.48 14.54
C GLN A 205 2.17 4.82 14.81
N ILE A 206 1.27 4.83 15.78
CA ILE A 206 0.52 6.01 16.25
C ILE A 206 -0.09 6.85 15.12
N LEU A 207 -0.38 6.24 13.96
CA LEU A 207 -0.97 6.91 12.81
C LEU A 207 -2.33 7.50 13.20
N LYS A 208 -2.50 8.80 12.99
CA LYS A 208 -3.68 9.55 13.42
C LYS A 208 -4.71 9.68 12.30
N SER A 209 -4.28 10.08 11.11
CA SER A 209 -5.14 10.26 9.95
C SER A 209 -4.32 10.22 8.65
N GLY A 210 -4.99 10.15 7.50
CA GLY A 210 -4.34 10.01 6.20
C GLY A 210 -4.56 8.63 5.59
N LYS A 211 -3.83 8.34 4.51
CA LYS A 211 -3.93 7.07 3.78
C LYS A 211 -2.57 6.41 3.63
N LEU A 212 -2.49 5.11 3.89
CA LEU A 212 -1.30 4.31 3.63
C LEU A 212 -1.67 3.12 2.74
N VAL A 213 -0.94 2.94 1.64
CA VAL A 213 -1.13 1.83 0.71
C VAL A 213 0.19 1.08 0.56
N ILE A 214 0.17 -0.22 0.81
CA ILE A 214 1.33 -1.11 0.69
C ILE A 214 1.05 -2.14 -0.40
N HIS A 215 1.82 -2.11 -1.49
CA HIS A 215 1.69 -3.03 -2.63
C HIS A 215 2.44 -4.37 -2.44
N GLY A 216 2.90 -4.64 -1.22
CA GLY A 216 3.53 -5.89 -0.79
C GLY A 216 3.06 -6.30 0.61
N ASP A 217 3.98 -6.89 1.37
CA ASP A 217 3.78 -7.32 2.76
C ASP A 217 4.20 -6.24 3.76
N VAL A 218 3.76 -6.35 5.01
CA VAL A 218 4.20 -5.50 6.14
C VAL A 218 4.81 -6.32 7.27
N GLY A 219 5.83 -5.76 7.91
CA GLY A 219 6.54 -6.37 9.03
C GLY A 219 5.79 -6.36 10.37
N GLN A 220 6.53 -6.68 11.43
CA GLN A 220 6.05 -6.84 12.80
C GLN A 220 5.53 -5.51 13.37
N THR A 221 4.53 -5.58 14.26
CA THR A 221 4.07 -4.42 15.04
C THR A 221 3.56 -3.27 14.15
N PHE A 222 3.01 -3.63 12.99
CA PHE A 222 2.33 -2.73 12.07
C PHE A 222 1.16 -2.02 12.76
N MET A 223 1.05 -0.70 12.61
CA MET A 223 0.01 0.15 13.20
C MET A 223 -0.09 0.10 14.74
N TYR A 224 1.03 -0.17 15.43
CA TYR A 224 1.08 -0.10 16.89
C TYR A 224 0.55 1.25 17.41
N GLY A 225 -0.45 1.20 18.29
CA GLY A 225 -0.98 2.39 18.93
C GLY A 225 -1.70 3.37 17.99
N ALA A 226 -2.02 2.97 16.76
CA ALA A 226 -2.70 3.82 15.77
C ALA A 226 -4.02 4.38 16.33
N LYS A 227 -4.37 5.60 15.92
CA LYS A 227 -5.58 6.33 16.35
C LYS A 227 -6.65 6.42 15.27
N GLY A 228 -6.27 6.23 13.99
CA GLY A 228 -7.14 6.41 12.84
C GLY A 228 -6.45 6.03 11.53
N GLY A 229 -6.95 6.62 10.43
CA GLY A 229 -6.41 6.45 9.08
C GLY A 229 -7.05 5.31 8.28
N GLU A 230 -6.86 5.39 6.96
CA GLU A 230 -7.26 4.37 6.00
C GLU A 230 -6.02 3.64 5.50
N VAL A 231 -5.94 2.33 5.72
CA VAL A 231 -4.74 1.55 5.39
C VAL A 231 -5.08 0.31 4.60
N TYR A 232 -4.33 0.06 3.53
CA TYR A 232 -4.56 -1.02 2.59
C TYR A 232 -3.25 -1.78 2.35
N VAL A 233 -3.27 -3.10 2.56
CA VAL A 233 -2.12 -4.00 2.37
C VAL A 233 -2.48 -5.07 1.34
N LEU A 234 -1.71 -5.15 0.26
CA LEU A 234 -1.90 -6.16 -0.79
C LEU A 234 -1.56 -7.56 -0.29
N GLY A 235 -0.48 -7.69 0.47
CA GLY A 235 0.04 -8.96 0.96
C GLY A 235 -0.38 -9.26 2.39
N ASN A 236 0.53 -9.93 3.09
CA ASN A 236 0.38 -10.35 4.48
C ASN A 236 0.90 -9.29 5.45
N ALA A 237 0.44 -9.37 6.69
CA ALA A 237 1.09 -8.71 7.82
C ALA A 237 1.85 -9.73 8.68
N ALA A 238 2.94 -9.33 9.32
CA ALA A 238 3.62 -10.19 10.27
C ALA A 238 2.87 -10.22 11.63
N GLY A 239 3.59 -10.38 12.74
CA GLY A 239 2.99 -10.50 14.08
C GLY A 239 2.57 -9.16 14.68
N ARG A 240 1.53 -9.23 15.53
CA ARG A 240 0.96 -8.12 16.31
C ARG A 240 0.50 -6.90 15.50
N PRO A 241 -0.16 -7.06 14.34
CA PRO A 241 -0.73 -5.91 13.63
C PRO A 241 -1.84 -5.27 14.46
N LEU A 242 -1.87 -3.93 14.50
CA LEU A 242 -2.83 -3.09 15.23
C LEU A 242 -2.85 -3.27 16.76
N ILE A 243 -1.77 -3.77 17.35
CA ILE A 243 -1.69 -3.82 18.82
C ILE A 243 -1.89 -2.43 19.44
N ASN A 244 -2.71 -2.34 20.49
CA ASN A 244 -3.04 -1.11 21.21
C ASN A 244 -3.64 0.00 20.32
N ALA A 245 -4.10 -0.32 19.12
CA ALA A 245 -4.78 0.67 18.29
C ALA A 245 -6.14 1.03 18.89
N VAL A 246 -6.50 2.30 18.76
CA VAL A 246 -7.70 2.90 19.37
C VAL A 246 -8.38 3.84 18.37
N GLY A 247 -9.57 4.32 18.70
CA GLY A 247 -10.25 5.32 17.88
C GLY A 247 -10.81 4.74 16.59
N ARG A 248 -10.37 5.24 15.42
CA ARG A 248 -11.04 4.99 14.13
C ARG A 248 -10.17 4.43 13.00
N PRO A 249 -9.23 3.49 13.23
CA PRO A 249 -8.48 2.86 12.14
C PRO A 249 -9.42 2.08 11.22
N ARG A 250 -9.20 2.17 9.91
CA ARG A 250 -9.95 1.46 8.87
C ARG A 250 -8.93 0.71 8.00
N VAL A 251 -8.79 -0.59 8.23
CA VAL A 251 -7.67 -1.36 7.67
C VAL A 251 -8.16 -2.51 6.82
N VAL A 252 -7.56 -2.72 5.65
CA VAL A 252 -7.75 -3.89 4.79
C VAL A 252 -6.43 -4.62 4.63
N ILE A 253 -6.39 -5.88 5.04
CA ILE A 253 -5.27 -6.80 4.82
C ILE A 253 -5.79 -7.89 3.88
N ASN A 254 -5.28 -7.92 2.65
CA ASN A 254 -5.75 -8.90 1.67
C ASN A 254 -5.20 -10.30 1.95
N GLY A 255 -3.95 -10.38 2.38
CA GLY A 255 -3.32 -11.61 2.79
C GLY A 255 -3.84 -12.13 4.13
N THR A 256 -2.96 -12.81 4.84
CA THR A 256 -3.14 -13.23 6.22
C THR A 256 -2.32 -12.34 7.16
N CYS A 257 -2.37 -12.63 8.44
CA CYS A 257 -1.43 -12.11 9.42
C CYS A 257 -0.90 -13.23 10.30
N LEU A 258 0.28 -13.04 10.91
CA LEU A 258 0.72 -13.94 11.97
C LEU A 258 -0.14 -13.69 13.23
N ASP A 259 0.36 -14.08 14.40
CA ASP A 259 -0.45 -14.02 15.61
C ASP A 259 -0.70 -12.60 16.15
N TYR A 260 -1.69 -12.47 17.04
CA TYR A 260 -2.07 -11.25 17.77
C TYR A 260 -2.60 -10.09 16.92
N LEU A 261 -3.36 -10.38 15.86
CA LEU A 261 -4.08 -9.32 15.15
C LEU A 261 -5.08 -8.63 16.09
N ALA A 262 -4.93 -7.30 16.20
CA ALA A 262 -5.75 -6.41 17.01
C ALA A 262 -5.76 -6.80 18.51
N GLU A 263 -4.58 -7.16 19.04
CA GLU A 263 -4.34 -7.27 20.48
C GLU A 263 -4.57 -5.92 21.18
N SER A 264 -5.33 -5.92 22.28
CA SER A 264 -5.70 -4.72 23.05
C SER A 264 -6.32 -3.62 22.18
N PHE A 265 -7.16 -4.01 21.21
CA PHE A 265 -7.85 -3.07 20.34
C PHE A 265 -8.99 -2.38 21.10
N MET A 266 -8.92 -1.04 21.18
CA MET A 266 -9.86 -0.20 21.93
C MET A 266 -10.51 0.81 20.99
N ALA A 267 -11.06 0.30 19.88
CA ALA A 267 -11.50 1.14 18.78
C ALA A 267 -13.00 1.48 18.81
N GLY A 268 -13.73 1.20 19.89
CA GLY A 268 -15.17 1.48 20.01
C GLY A 268 -16.04 0.76 18.97
N ASP A 269 -17.33 1.04 18.91
CA ASP A 269 -18.24 0.36 17.97
C ASP A 269 -18.02 0.83 16.50
N PRO A 270 -17.67 -0.05 15.55
CA PRO A 270 -17.51 0.31 14.14
C PRO A 270 -18.69 1.05 13.51
N LEU A 271 -19.93 0.68 13.87
CA LEU A 271 -21.16 1.29 13.35
C LEU A 271 -21.40 2.69 13.93
N ASN A 272 -20.74 3.04 15.03
CA ASN A 272 -20.77 4.35 15.68
C ASN A 272 -19.44 5.11 15.54
N GLY A 273 -18.71 4.87 14.44
CA GLY A 273 -17.50 5.60 14.09
C GLY A 273 -16.20 5.03 14.66
N GLY A 274 -16.27 3.88 15.33
CA GLY A 274 -15.13 3.10 15.79
C GLY A 274 -14.33 2.45 14.67
N GLY A 275 -13.19 1.85 15.02
CA GLY A 275 -12.25 1.23 14.09
C GLY A 275 -12.53 -0.24 13.81
N PHE A 276 -12.06 -0.72 12.66
CA PHE A 276 -12.15 -2.12 12.27
C PHE A 276 -10.97 -2.56 11.39
N VAL A 277 -10.85 -3.88 11.25
CA VAL A 277 -9.95 -4.52 10.29
C VAL A 277 -10.76 -5.44 9.37
N ILE A 278 -10.46 -5.45 8.08
CA ILE A 278 -10.92 -6.46 7.12
C ILE A 278 -9.72 -7.37 6.83
N LEU A 279 -9.90 -8.68 7.02
CA LEU A 279 -8.89 -9.70 6.75
C LEU A 279 -9.41 -10.64 5.67
N ASN A 280 -8.88 -10.56 4.45
CA ASN A 280 -9.42 -11.33 3.33
C ASN A 280 -8.83 -12.75 3.21
N GLY A 281 -7.62 -13.01 3.72
CA GLY A 281 -7.05 -14.37 3.66
C GLY A 281 -6.87 -14.91 2.23
N VAL A 282 -6.57 -14.04 1.28
CA VAL A 282 -6.34 -14.39 -0.13
C VAL A 282 -4.87 -14.18 -0.51
N ALA A 283 -4.44 -14.82 -1.58
CA ALA A 283 -3.12 -14.67 -2.18
C ALA A 283 -3.25 -14.70 -3.70
N PHE A 284 -2.10 -14.64 -4.37
CA PHE A 284 -2.04 -14.81 -5.82
C PHE A 284 -1.18 -16.02 -6.17
N ASP A 285 -1.66 -16.84 -7.10
CA ASP A 285 -0.87 -17.95 -7.63
C ASP A 285 0.26 -17.46 -8.57
N GLU A 286 1.04 -18.39 -9.10
CA GLU A 286 2.16 -18.08 -10.01
C GLU A 286 1.72 -17.37 -11.31
N ARG A 287 0.43 -17.45 -11.66
CA ARG A 287 -0.16 -16.79 -12.83
C ARG A 287 -0.88 -15.49 -12.47
N GLY A 288 -0.75 -15.03 -11.23
CA GLY A 288 -1.37 -13.81 -10.75
C GLY A 288 -2.89 -13.90 -10.62
N ARG A 289 -3.46 -15.10 -10.48
CA ARG A 289 -4.89 -15.29 -10.18
C ARG A 289 -5.11 -15.29 -8.69
N LEU A 290 -6.22 -14.69 -8.24
CA LEU A 290 -6.60 -14.70 -6.84
C LEU A 290 -6.91 -16.13 -6.39
N VAL A 291 -6.36 -16.54 -5.25
CA VAL A 291 -6.60 -17.83 -4.61
C VAL A 291 -6.82 -17.64 -3.12
N GLU A 292 -7.57 -18.54 -2.51
CA GLU A 292 -7.73 -18.57 -1.06
C GLU A 292 -6.45 -19.11 -0.40
N GLN A 293 -6.06 -18.52 0.73
CA GLN A 293 -5.02 -19.12 1.56
C GLN A 293 -5.60 -20.34 2.32
N GLU A 294 -4.72 -21.29 2.65
CA GLU A 294 -5.10 -22.49 3.41
C GLU A 294 -5.79 -22.14 4.74
N THR A 295 -5.35 -21.07 5.40
CA THR A 295 -6.04 -20.49 6.55
C THR A 295 -6.10 -18.97 6.42
N PRO A 296 -7.28 -18.34 6.63
CA PRO A 296 -7.38 -16.88 6.69
C PRO A 296 -6.55 -16.28 7.84
N TYR A 297 -6.38 -17.04 8.93
CA TYR A 297 -5.62 -16.64 10.11
C TYR A 297 -4.92 -17.87 10.76
N PRO A 298 -3.58 -17.97 10.72
CA PRO A 298 -2.82 -19.07 11.31
C PRO A 298 -2.52 -18.92 12.82
N GLY A 299 -2.79 -17.75 13.43
CA GLY A 299 -2.47 -17.48 14.84
C GLY A 299 -3.46 -18.10 15.84
N GLY A 300 -3.20 -17.93 17.15
CA GLY A 300 -4.04 -18.43 18.24
C GLY A 300 -4.63 -17.35 19.16
N ASN A 301 -4.29 -16.08 18.94
CA ASN A 301 -4.62 -14.96 19.83
C ASN A 301 -5.33 -13.82 19.09
N LEU A 302 -6.24 -14.15 18.17
CA LEU A 302 -7.02 -13.19 17.41
C LEU A 302 -7.85 -12.31 18.35
N PHE A 303 -7.79 -11.00 18.14
CA PHE A 303 -8.59 -10.02 18.88
C PHE A 303 -8.38 -10.08 20.40
N SER A 304 -7.14 -10.40 20.79
CA SER A 304 -6.80 -10.63 22.20
C SER A 304 -7.01 -9.38 23.05
N LEU A 305 -7.66 -9.48 24.20
CA LEU A 305 -7.85 -8.34 25.13
C LEU A 305 -8.53 -7.10 24.51
N ALA A 306 -9.20 -7.25 23.37
CA ALA A 306 -9.91 -6.15 22.73
C ALA A 306 -11.12 -5.74 23.57
N SER A 307 -11.37 -4.43 23.66
CA SER A 307 -12.55 -3.85 24.33
C SER A 307 -13.42 -3.03 23.39
N GLY A 308 -13.02 -2.91 22.12
CA GLY A 308 -13.83 -2.29 21.09
C GLY A 308 -13.24 -2.48 19.70
N GLY A 309 -14.06 -2.26 18.69
CA GLY A 309 -13.78 -2.48 17.27
C GLY A 309 -14.35 -3.80 16.79
N ALA A 310 -14.06 -4.12 15.53
CA ALA A 310 -14.36 -5.43 14.96
C ALA A 310 -13.31 -5.87 13.95
N ILE A 311 -13.24 -7.18 13.72
CA ILE A 311 -12.57 -7.77 12.56
C ILE A 311 -13.64 -8.37 11.66
N TYR A 312 -13.62 -8.03 10.37
CA TYR A 312 -14.40 -8.67 9.33
C TYR A 312 -13.50 -9.63 8.58
N VAL A 313 -13.59 -10.91 8.94
CA VAL A 313 -12.74 -11.95 8.35
C VAL A 313 -13.49 -12.65 7.22
N ARG A 314 -12.88 -12.69 6.03
CA ARG A 314 -13.32 -13.55 4.93
C ARG A 314 -12.99 -14.99 5.31
N ASP A 315 -14.01 -15.76 5.63
CA ASP A 315 -13.86 -17.15 6.01
C ASP A 315 -15.10 -17.97 5.61
N PRO A 316 -15.26 -18.24 4.31
CA PRO A 316 -16.42 -18.97 3.78
C PRO A 316 -16.44 -20.44 4.22
N HIS A 317 -15.31 -20.97 4.66
CA HIS A 317 -15.13 -22.36 5.07
C HIS A 317 -15.14 -22.55 6.60
N ARG A 318 -15.29 -21.46 7.37
CA ARG A 318 -15.30 -21.45 8.84
C ARG A 318 -14.05 -22.09 9.45
N LEU A 319 -12.89 -21.80 8.85
CA LEU A 319 -11.58 -22.31 9.26
C LEU A 319 -11.05 -21.61 10.52
N VAL A 320 -11.42 -20.35 10.74
CA VAL A 320 -11.07 -19.63 11.96
C VAL A 320 -11.97 -20.12 13.10
N GLY A 321 -11.37 -20.80 14.07
CA GLY A 321 -12.04 -21.41 15.22
C GLY A 321 -12.22 -20.45 16.40
N GLU A 322 -13.12 -20.81 17.33
CA GLU A 322 -13.27 -20.09 18.61
C GLU A 322 -12.02 -20.21 19.50
N ASP A 323 -11.27 -21.30 19.35
CA ASP A 323 -10.00 -21.55 20.04
C ASP A 323 -8.88 -20.60 19.61
N GLN A 324 -9.03 -19.92 18.47
CA GLN A 324 -8.12 -18.87 18.01
C GLN A 324 -8.50 -17.48 18.51
N LEU A 325 -9.68 -17.31 19.12
CA LEU A 325 -10.14 -16.06 19.70
C LEU A 325 -9.69 -15.94 21.16
N ASN A 326 -9.23 -14.76 21.58
CA ASN A 326 -8.79 -14.53 22.97
C ASN A 326 -9.41 -13.27 23.60
N GLY A 327 -10.74 -13.26 23.73
CA GLY A 327 -11.49 -12.07 24.21
C GLY A 327 -12.43 -11.48 23.15
N GLY A 328 -12.47 -12.08 21.96
CA GLY A 328 -13.51 -11.85 20.96
C GLY A 328 -14.52 -12.99 20.89
N ARG A 329 -15.62 -12.75 20.18
CA ARG A 329 -16.61 -13.76 19.79
C ARG A 329 -17.00 -13.57 18.33
N PHE A 330 -17.44 -14.64 17.67
CA PHE A 330 -18.08 -14.51 16.38
C PHE A 330 -19.47 -13.91 16.51
N ALA A 331 -19.81 -13.03 15.56
CA ALA A 331 -21.14 -12.48 15.36
C ALA A 331 -21.52 -12.59 13.87
N PRO A 332 -22.83 -12.69 13.55
CA PRO A 332 -23.28 -12.58 12.17
C PRO A 332 -22.89 -11.24 11.55
N LEU A 333 -22.53 -11.26 10.27
CA LEU A 333 -22.38 -10.03 9.49
C LEU A 333 -23.77 -9.45 9.20
N THR A 334 -24.05 -8.23 9.66
CA THR A 334 -25.32 -7.56 9.38
C THR A 334 -25.27 -6.76 8.07
N PRO A 335 -26.41 -6.35 7.49
CA PRO A 335 -26.42 -5.42 6.36
C PRO A 335 -25.71 -4.11 6.66
N ALA A 336 -25.83 -3.57 7.88
CA ALA A 336 -25.16 -2.34 8.30
C ALA A 336 -23.62 -2.52 8.36
N ASP A 337 -23.15 -3.69 8.81
CA ASP A 337 -21.73 -4.03 8.75
C ASP A 337 -21.23 -4.07 7.31
N TRP A 338 -22.01 -4.66 6.40
CA TRP A 338 -21.64 -4.74 4.99
C TRP A 338 -21.59 -3.35 4.33
N GLU A 339 -22.62 -2.52 4.55
CA GLU A 339 -22.65 -1.13 4.09
C GLU A 339 -21.45 -0.34 4.61
N LEU A 340 -21.01 -0.61 5.84
CA LEU A 340 -19.83 0.01 6.43
C LEU A 340 -18.54 -0.38 5.71
N ILE A 341 -18.32 -1.67 5.41
CA ILE A 341 -17.03 -2.15 4.87
C ILE A 341 -16.93 -2.10 3.35
N LEU A 342 -18.05 -2.12 2.63
CA LEU A 342 -18.09 -2.14 1.17
C LEU A 342 -17.30 -0.99 0.49
N PRO A 343 -17.36 0.27 0.95
CA PRO A 343 -16.54 1.33 0.38
C PRO A 343 -15.03 1.07 0.45
N TYR A 344 -14.57 0.42 1.52
CA TYR A 344 -13.16 0.08 1.72
C TYR A 344 -12.75 -1.09 0.83
N LEU A 345 -13.64 -2.07 0.62
CA LEU A 345 -13.42 -3.14 -0.36
C LEU A 345 -13.38 -2.61 -1.80
N ARG A 346 -14.18 -1.59 -2.14
CA ARG A 346 -14.13 -0.92 -3.45
C ARG A 346 -12.86 -0.09 -3.65
N GLU A 347 -12.39 0.59 -2.61
CA GLU A 347 -11.09 1.27 -2.68
C GLU A 347 -9.95 0.25 -2.81
N ASN A 348 -10.05 -0.88 -2.09
CA ASN A 348 -9.13 -2.01 -2.24
C ASN A 348 -9.10 -2.55 -3.68
N GLU A 349 -10.25 -2.72 -4.32
CA GLU A 349 -10.36 -3.06 -5.75
C GLU A 349 -9.68 -2.01 -6.64
N ARG A 350 -9.94 -0.72 -6.39
CA ARG A 350 -9.32 0.38 -7.15
C ARG A 350 -7.80 0.37 -7.01
N LEU A 351 -7.27 0.06 -5.83
CA LEU A 351 -5.83 0.04 -5.55
C LEU A 351 -5.14 -1.20 -6.12
N PHE A 352 -5.71 -2.38 -5.85
CA PHE A 352 -5.03 -3.66 -6.07
C PHE A 352 -5.62 -4.52 -7.20
N GLY A 353 -6.85 -4.24 -7.63
CA GLY A 353 -7.55 -5.01 -8.65
C GLY A 353 -8.11 -6.33 -8.15
N ILE A 354 -8.33 -6.43 -6.84
CA ILE A 354 -9.07 -7.53 -6.22
C ILE A 354 -10.52 -7.07 -6.15
N SER A 355 -11.36 -7.55 -7.06
CA SER A 355 -12.75 -7.11 -7.10
C SER A 355 -13.55 -7.64 -5.91
N VAL A 356 -14.61 -6.91 -5.53
CA VAL A 356 -15.54 -7.39 -4.50
C VAL A 356 -16.19 -8.70 -4.94
N GLU A 357 -16.49 -8.85 -6.22
CA GLU A 357 -17.01 -10.09 -6.83
C GLU A 357 -16.04 -11.27 -6.64
N GLU A 358 -14.75 -11.08 -6.92
CA GLU A 358 -13.73 -12.12 -6.68
C GLU A 358 -13.63 -12.49 -5.19
N LEU A 359 -13.77 -11.52 -4.28
CA LEU A 359 -13.78 -11.80 -2.83
C LEU A 359 -15.03 -12.58 -2.40
N LEU A 360 -16.19 -12.31 -3.01
CA LEU A 360 -17.44 -13.02 -2.72
C LEU A 360 -17.58 -14.35 -3.46
N THR A 361 -16.74 -14.60 -4.45
CA THR A 361 -16.74 -15.86 -5.19
C THR A 361 -16.04 -16.96 -4.41
N VAL A 362 -16.76 -18.05 -4.12
CA VAL A 362 -16.26 -19.22 -3.40
C VAL A 362 -16.54 -20.46 -4.24
N GLY A 363 -15.48 -21.19 -4.59
CA GLY A 363 -15.60 -22.37 -5.46
C GLY A 363 -16.18 -22.05 -6.85
N GLY A 364 -15.94 -20.84 -7.36
CA GLY A 364 -16.44 -20.39 -8.67
C GLY A 364 -17.92 -19.93 -8.68
N ILE A 365 -18.54 -19.81 -7.50
CA ILE A 365 -19.92 -19.32 -7.36
C ILE A 365 -19.88 -18.06 -6.50
N GLU A 366 -20.44 -16.97 -7.00
CA GLU A 366 -20.65 -15.75 -6.21
C GLU A 366 -21.64 -16.04 -5.08
N ARG A 367 -21.27 -15.62 -3.86
CA ARG A 367 -22.03 -15.85 -2.64
C ARG A 367 -22.47 -14.53 -2.03
N GLU A 368 -23.46 -14.59 -1.16
CA GLU A 368 -23.87 -13.43 -0.39
C GLU A 368 -22.80 -13.06 0.65
N PRO A 369 -22.64 -11.77 0.99
CA PRO A 369 -21.60 -11.32 1.93
C PRO A 369 -21.59 -12.06 3.27
N TRP A 370 -22.75 -12.38 3.83
CA TRP A 370 -22.90 -13.09 5.11
C TRP A 370 -22.59 -14.59 5.03
N GLU A 371 -22.46 -15.16 3.83
CA GLU A 371 -21.96 -16.52 3.63
C GLU A 371 -20.42 -16.56 3.60
N VAL A 372 -19.78 -15.41 3.30
CA VAL A 372 -18.34 -15.31 3.04
C VAL A 372 -17.59 -14.65 4.19
N TYR A 373 -18.14 -13.58 4.75
CA TYR A 373 -17.51 -12.81 5.83
C TYR A 373 -18.17 -13.10 7.16
N ARG A 374 -17.34 -13.18 8.21
CA ARG A 374 -17.76 -13.28 9.60
C ARG A 374 -17.23 -12.08 10.39
N LYS A 375 -18.01 -11.61 11.35
CA LYS A 375 -17.61 -10.55 12.26
C LYS A 375 -17.01 -11.18 13.52
N VAL A 376 -15.85 -10.70 13.93
CA VAL A 376 -15.32 -10.90 15.28
C VAL A 376 -15.48 -9.58 16.01
N GLU A 377 -16.14 -9.61 17.16
CA GLU A 377 -16.35 -8.45 18.02
C GLU A 377 -15.93 -8.74 19.45
N ALA A 378 -15.69 -7.69 20.23
CA ALA A 378 -15.22 -7.83 21.59
C ALA A 378 -16.34 -8.42 22.44
N VAL A 379 -15.98 -9.31 23.37
CA VAL A 379 -16.91 -9.70 24.43
C VAL A 379 -16.97 -8.54 25.41
N GLU A 380 -18.18 -8.07 25.75
CA GLU A 380 -18.33 -7.13 26.86
C GLU A 380 -17.77 -7.79 28.12
N LEU A 381 -16.65 -7.28 28.62
CA LEU A 381 -16.15 -7.64 29.92
C LEU A 381 -17.16 -7.12 30.94
N ALA A 382 -17.95 -8.04 31.52
CA ALA A 382 -18.70 -7.71 32.71
C ALA A 382 -17.71 -7.16 33.75
N VAL A 383 -18.04 -6.01 34.36
CA VAL A 383 -17.30 -5.22 35.38
C VAL A 383 -16.45 -4.09 34.75
N LEU A 384 -16.81 -2.81 34.91
CA LEU A 384 -17.02 -2.07 36.17
C LEU A 384 -18.34 -1.28 36.18
N VAL A 385 -19.21 -1.59 37.15
CA VAL A 385 -20.32 -0.73 37.62
C VAL A 385 -19.79 0.23 38.67
#